data_AF-A0A4W5KJH0-F1
#
_entry.id   AF-A0A4W5KJH0-F1
#
_cell.length_a   1.000
_cell.length_b   1.000
_cell.length_c   1.000
_cell.angle_alpha   90.00
_cell.angle_beta   90.00
_cell.angle_gamma   90.00
#
_symmetry.space_group_name_H-M   'P 1'
#
loop_
_entity.id
_entity.type
_entity.pdbx_description
1 polymer ?
#
loop_
_entity_poly.entity_id
_entity_poly.type
_entity_poly.pdbx_seq_one_letter_code
_entity_poly.pdbx_strand_id
1 'polypeptide(L)'
;MPLNMAAKKSPLHNLPFKIAHSSFIYLGVHVTIRFENLFQANFAPLLTRTKDDLERWSLLHLSLVARINSIKMNTLPKFLYLYQCLPIFLPNTFFKKIDGLILPFIWDKKPPRMRKQLLQRPKPDGGLALPDFRFYYWAANLRIIQYWLQSRVIFPPPTWLEMEAASSTPASLSSLAHSSVTGAYSSFTNNICVKTTLKIWNQFRRHFGFQTTSSLAPVASNPAFPPIYD
;
A
#
# COMPACT_ATOMS: atom_id res chain seq x y z
N MET A 1 11.79 19.52 9.93
CA MET A 1 10.38 19.67 9.54
C MET A 1 9.48 19.47 10.76
N PRO A 2 9.12 20.54 11.48
CA PRO A 2 8.22 20.43 12.63
C PRO A 2 6.80 20.09 12.16
N LEU A 3 6.34 18.85 12.43
CA LEU A 3 5.01 18.37 12.04
C LEU A 3 3.91 18.81 13.02
N ASN A 4 4.20 18.80 14.32
CA ASN A 4 3.27 19.25 15.36
C ASN A 4 3.40 20.76 15.61
N MET A 5 2.32 21.37 16.11
CA MET A 5 2.31 22.80 16.44
C MET A 5 3.31 23.16 17.55
N ALA A 6 3.58 22.22 18.47
CA ALA A 6 4.56 22.41 19.53
C ALA A 6 5.99 22.58 18.99
N ALA A 7 6.45 21.68 18.11
CA ALA A 7 7.81 21.78 17.55
C ALA A 7 7.98 22.97 16.60
N LYS A 8 6.89 23.53 16.05
CA LYS A 8 6.96 24.79 15.27
C LYS A 8 7.31 26.00 16.14
N LYS A 9 6.97 25.96 17.43
CA LYS A 9 7.23 27.05 18.39
C LYS A 9 8.64 26.98 18.99
N SER A 10 9.30 25.83 18.92
CA SER A 10 10.66 25.65 19.43
C SER A 10 11.70 26.39 18.57
N PRO A 11 12.79 26.92 19.14
CA PRO A 11 13.86 27.58 18.39
C PRO A 11 14.66 26.55 17.58
N LEU A 12 14.21 26.27 16.36
CA LEU A 12 14.82 25.29 15.48
C LEU A 12 16.24 25.68 15.05
N HIS A 13 16.56 26.98 15.00
CA HIS A 13 17.87 27.50 14.58
C HIS A 13 19.03 27.09 15.50
N ASN A 14 18.76 26.69 16.75
CA ASN A 14 19.77 26.26 17.72
C ASN A 14 20.17 24.79 17.58
N LEU A 15 19.53 24.04 16.69
CA LEU A 15 19.82 22.62 16.50
C LEU A 15 21.03 22.44 15.57
N PRO A 16 21.92 21.46 15.84
CA PRO A 16 23.08 21.16 14.98
C PRO A 16 22.68 20.49 13.64
N PHE A 17 21.39 20.37 13.35
CA PHE A 17 20.86 19.61 12.21
C PHE A 17 20.35 20.53 11.10
N LYS A 18 20.53 20.11 9.84
CA LYS A 18 19.91 20.78 8.70
C LYS A 18 18.39 20.59 8.73
N ILE A 19 17.65 21.68 8.82
CA ILE A 19 16.19 21.64 8.90
C ILE A 19 15.57 21.73 7.51
N ALA A 20 14.86 20.67 7.12
CA ALA A 20 13.97 20.71 5.97
C ALA A 20 12.65 21.42 6.33
N HIS A 21 12.24 22.37 5.49
CA HIS A 21 11.03 23.18 5.67
C HIS A 21 9.83 22.76 4.82
N SER A 22 10.01 21.94 3.78
CA SER A 22 8.93 21.55 2.85
C SER A 22 8.86 20.05 2.59
N SER A 23 10.00 19.43 2.34
CA SER A 23 10.17 17.99 2.15
C SER A 23 11.62 17.58 2.35
N PHE A 24 11.85 16.30 2.56
CA PHE A 24 13.20 15.71 2.57
C PHE A 24 13.16 14.31 1.96
N ILE A 25 14.33 13.81 1.55
CA ILE A 25 14.47 12.44 1.05
C ILE A 25 15.03 11.58 2.16
N TYR A 26 14.39 10.44 2.43
CA TYR A 26 14.89 9.42 3.34
C TYR A 26 14.79 8.06 2.68
N LEU A 27 15.93 7.36 2.57
CA LEU A 27 16.04 6.06 1.89
C LEU A 27 15.37 6.06 0.49
N GLY A 28 15.52 7.14 -0.26
CA GLY A 28 14.92 7.28 -1.60
C GLY A 28 13.42 7.60 -1.63
N VAL A 29 12.75 7.72 -0.48
CA VAL A 29 11.36 8.17 -0.36
C VAL A 29 11.32 9.66 -0.07
N HIS A 30 10.53 10.40 -0.83
CA HIS A 30 10.26 11.82 -0.60
C HIS A 30 9.19 11.97 0.48
N VAL A 31 9.58 12.43 1.66
CA VAL A 31 8.69 12.72 2.78
C VAL A 31 8.28 14.19 2.73
N THR A 32 6.97 14.43 2.62
CA THR A 32 6.38 15.78 2.54
C THR A 32 5.71 16.18 3.85
N ILE A 33 5.56 17.50 4.11
CA ILE A 33 4.76 18.00 5.25
C ILE A 33 3.31 17.52 5.17
N ARG A 34 2.70 17.68 4.00
CA ARG A 34 1.30 17.34 3.78
C ARG A 34 1.23 15.92 3.26
N PHE A 35 0.39 15.11 3.90
CA PHE A 35 0.16 13.72 3.51
C PHE A 35 -0.36 13.59 2.07
N GLU A 36 -1.24 14.51 1.66
CA GLU A 36 -1.82 14.58 0.31
C GLU A 36 -0.77 14.64 -0.80
N ASN A 37 0.39 15.23 -0.51
CA ASN A 37 1.46 15.40 -1.50
C ASN A 37 2.35 14.16 -1.65
N LEU A 38 2.25 13.17 -0.75
CA LEU A 38 3.12 11.99 -0.78
C LEU A 38 2.96 11.19 -2.08
N PHE A 39 1.74 11.08 -2.60
CA PHE A 39 1.48 10.38 -3.86
C PHE A 39 2.20 11.07 -5.02
N GLN A 40 2.01 12.39 -5.15
CA GLN A 40 2.60 13.17 -6.23
C GLN A 40 4.13 13.21 -6.13
N ALA A 41 4.68 13.23 -4.92
CA ALA A 41 6.12 13.26 -4.70
C ALA A 41 6.81 11.91 -5.00
N ASN A 42 6.11 10.78 -4.89
CA ASN A 42 6.73 9.44 -5.00
C ASN A 42 6.19 8.59 -6.15
N PHE A 43 4.88 8.38 -6.22
CA PHE A 43 4.27 7.49 -7.23
C PHE A 43 4.18 8.13 -8.61
N ALA A 44 3.87 9.43 -8.70
CA ALA A 44 3.81 10.12 -9.99
C ALA A 44 5.16 10.09 -10.74
N PRO A 45 6.30 10.46 -10.14
CA PRO A 45 7.60 10.36 -10.83
C PRO A 45 8.00 8.91 -11.11
N LEU A 46 7.64 7.96 -10.24
CA LEU A 46 7.89 6.54 -10.52
C LEU A 46 7.12 6.05 -11.75
N LEU A 47 5.87 6.47 -11.93
CA LEU A 47 5.08 6.14 -13.11
C LEU A 47 5.71 6.71 -14.39
N THR A 48 6.16 7.97 -14.35
CA THR A 48 6.84 8.60 -15.49
C THR A 48 8.13 7.86 -15.84
N ARG A 49 9.01 7.63 -14.86
CA ARG A 49 10.26 6.87 -15.07
C ARG A 49 9.98 5.46 -15.59
N THR A 50 8.95 4.80 -15.08
CA THR A 50 8.55 3.47 -15.56
C THR A 50 8.12 3.53 -17.02
N LYS A 51 7.33 4.53 -17.43
CA LYS A 51 6.96 4.72 -18.82
C LYS A 51 8.20 4.90 -19.70
N ASP A 52 9.10 5.79 -19.31
CA ASP A 52 10.32 6.10 -20.06
C ASP A 52 11.26 4.87 -20.16
N ASP A 53 11.43 4.13 -19.05
CA ASP A 53 12.20 2.88 -19.01
C ASP A 53 11.61 1.83 -19.97
N LEU A 54 10.29 1.64 -19.96
CA LEU A 54 9.62 0.68 -20.83
C LEU A 54 9.67 1.08 -22.31
N GLU A 55 9.55 2.36 -22.63
CA GLU A 55 9.74 2.87 -23.98
C GLU A 55 11.17 2.64 -24.46
N ARG A 56 12.17 2.92 -23.63
CA ARG A 56 13.58 2.65 -23.94
C ARG A 56 13.85 1.15 -24.14
N TRP A 57 13.33 0.29 -23.27
CA TRP A 57 13.52 -1.16 -23.38
C TRP A 57 12.72 -1.77 -24.53
N SER A 58 11.67 -1.09 -25.03
CA SER A 58 10.90 -1.57 -26.18
C SER A 58 11.73 -1.61 -27.48
N LEU A 59 12.82 -0.85 -27.55
CA LEU A 59 13.77 -0.86 -28.66
C LEU A 59 14.62 -2.14 -28.71
N LEU A 60 14.71 -2.88 -27.60
CA LEU A 60 15.46 -4.13 -27.53
C LEU A 60 14.64 -5.28 -28.13
N HIS A 61 15.29 -6.15 -28.90
CA HIS A 61 14.67 -7.37 -29.44
C HIS A 61 14.50 -8.45 -28.36
N LEU A 62 13.60 -8.21 -27.41
CA LEU A 62 13.30 -9.11 -26.31
C LEU A 62 12.13 -10.04 -26.64
N SER A 63 12.29 -11.33 -26.30
CA SER A 63 11.19 -12.29 -26.32
C SER A 63 10.10 -11.95 -25.30
N LEU A 64 8.90 -12.50 -25.46
CA LEU A 64 7.79 -12.32 -24.51
C LEU A 64 8.19 -12.66 -23.07
N VAL A 65 8.90 -13.78 -22.90
CA VAL A 65 9.39 -14.24 -21.59
C VAL A 65 10.42 -13.27 -21.02
N ALA A 66 11.35 -12.78 -21.85
CA ALA A 66 12.35 -11.80 -21.42
C ALA A 66 11.69 -10.49 -20.97
N ARG A 67 10.71 -9.99 -21.72
CA ARG A 67 9.95 -8.77 -21.35
C ARG A 67 9.23 -8.94 -20.00
N ILE A 68 8.58 -10.08 -19.77
CA ILE A 68 7.90 -10.38 -18.50
C ILE A 68 8.91 -10.45 -17.34
N ASN A 69 10.07 -11.07 -17.55
CA ASN A 69 11.13 -11.12 -16.55
C ASN A 69 11.71 -9.73 -16.26
N SER A 70 11.87 -8.86 -17.25
CA SER A 70 12.27 -7.46 -17.03
C SER A 70 11.29 -6.71 -16.13
N ILE A 71 9.98 -6.92 -16.30
CA ILE A 71 8.97 -6.35 -15.40
C ILE A 71 9.14 -6.88 -13.97
N LYS A 72 9.32 -8.20 -13.80
CA LYS A 72 9.51 -8.84 -12.49
C LYS A 72 10.74 -8.31 -11.76
N MET A 73 11.85 -8.15 -12.47
CA MET A 73 13.15 -7.83 -11.88
C MET A 73 13.36 -6.34 -11.70
N ASN A 74 12.89 -5.50 -12.62
CA ASN A 74 13.21 -4.07 -12.61
C ASN A 74 12.03 -3.18 -12.21
N THR A 75 10.83 -3.47 -12.70
CA THR A 75 9.67 -2.62 -12.45
C THR A 75 9.01 -2.94 -11.11
N LEU A 76 8.68 -4.22 -10.89
CA LEU A 76 7.97 -4.67 -9.70
C LEU A 76 8.65 -4.25 -8.38
N PRO A 77 9.98 -4.42 -8.19
CA PRO A 77 10.61 -4.10 -6.91
C PRO A 77 10.55 -2.61 -6.58
N LYS A 78 10.62 -1.72 -7.58
CA LYS A 78 10.51 -0.27 -7.40
C LYS A 78 9.14 0.13 -6.83
N PHE A 79 8.06 -0.47 -7.34
CA PHE A 79 6.70 -0.23 -6.81
C PHE A 79 6.50 -0.90 -5.45
N LEU A 80 6.98 -2.14 -5.30
CA LEU A 80 6.86 -2.90 -4.06
C LEU A 80 7.51 -2.16 -2.89
N TYR A 81 8.67 -1.54 -3.12
CA TYR A 81 9.33 -0.70 -2.12
C TYR A 81 8.42 0.43 -1.63
N LEU A 82 7.83 1.21 -2.55
CA LEU A 82 6.89 2.27 -2.17
C LEU A 82 5.63 1.75 -1.49
N TYR A 83 5.10 0.59 -1.92
CA TYR A 83 3.92 -0.04 -1.29
C TYR A 83 4.19 -0.42 0.18
N GLN A 84 5.42 -0.79 0.52
CA GLN A 84 5.82 -1.15 1.88
C GLN A 84 6.13 0.08 2.75
N CYS A 85 6.64 1.15 2.15
CA CYS A 85 7.07 2.35 2.88
C CYS A 85 5.95 3.38 3.09
N LEU A 86 4.97 3.46 2.20
CA LEU A 86 3.97 4.52 2.19
C LEU A 86 2.56 3.97 2.46
N PRO A 87 1.88 4.39 3.54
CA PRO A 87 0.51 3.99 3.81
C PRO A 87 -0.47 4.83 2.97
N ILE A 88 -0.42 4.71 1.64
CA ILE A 88 -1.26 5.47 0.70
C ILE A 88 -2.29 4.56 0.06
N PHE A 89 -3.55 5.00 0.04
CA PHE A 89 -4.62 4.29 -0.66
C PHE A 89 -4.49 4.46 -2.18
N LEU A 90 -4.35 3.35 -2.90
CA LEU A 90 -4.28 3.33 -4.36
C LEU A 90 -5.61 2.82 -4.96
N PRO A 91 -6.33 3.65 -5.75
CA PRO A 91 -7.58 3.26 -6.39
C PRO A 91 -7.35 2.28 -7.55
N ASN A 92 -8.40 1.58 -7.97
CA ASN A 92 -8.32 0.63 -9.11
C ASN A 92 -7.84 1.30 -10.42
N THR A 93 -8.09 2.60 -10.59
CA THR A 93 -7.61 3.39 -11.74
C THR A 93 -6.08 3.46 -11.80
N PHE A 94 -5.40 3.48 -10.66
CA PHE A 94 -3.94 3.46 -10.59
C PHE A 94 -3.38 2.14 -11.15
N PHE A 95 -3.94 1.00 -10.76
CA PHE A 95 -3.51 -0.30 -11.26
C PHE A 95 -3.80 -0.48 -12.75
N LYS A 96 -4.95 0.03 -13.23
CA LYS A 96 -5.25 0.10 -14.68
C LYS A 96 -4.23 0.94 -15.44
N LYS A 97 -3.75 2.04 -14.86
CA LYS A 97 -2.69 2.87 -15.46
C LYS A 97 -1.37 2.11 -15.58
N ILE A 98 -0.98 1.36 -14.54
CA ILE A 98 0.21 0.48 -14.59
C ILE A 98 0.05 -0.60 -15.67
N ASP A 99 -1.10 -1.27 -15.71
CA ASP A 99 -1.39 -2.29 -16.73
C ASP A 99 -1.33 -1.70 -18.14
N GLY A 100 -1.80 -0.46 -18.32
CA GLY A 100 -1.73 0.28 -19.58
C GLY A 100 -0.31 0.63 -20.02
N LEU A 101 0.69 0.63 -19.12
CA LEU A 101 2.10 0.79 -19.47
C LEU A 101 2.77 -0.56 -19.76
N ILE A 102 2.46 -1.57 -18.94
CA ILE A 102 3.12 -2.87 -18.98
C ILE A 102 2.64 -3.73 -20.15
N LEU A 103 1.33 -3.77 -20.43
CA LEU A 103 0.79 -4.63 -21.47
C LEU A 103 1.28 -4.25 -22.88
N PRO A 104 1.31 -2.97 -23.29
CA PRO A 104 1.90 -2.59 -24.57
C PRO A 104 3.38 -2.94 -24.67
N PHE A 105 4.15 -2.81 -23.58
CA PHE A 105 5.54 -3.23 -23.56
C PHE A 105 5.67 -4.74 -23.80
N ILE A 106 4.92 -5.57 -23.06
CA ILE A 106 4.95 -7.04 -23.18
C ILE A 106 4.61 -7.50 -24.60
N TRP A 107 3.60 -6.90 -25.22
CA TRP A 107 3.11 -7.29 -26.55
C TRP A 107 3.76 -6.51 -27.69
N ASP A 108 4.78 -5.69 -27.43
CA ASP A 108 5.46 -4.93 -28.46
C ASP A 108 4.52 -3.99 -29.25
N LYS A 109 3.57 -3.37 -28.54
CA LYS A 109 2.48 -2.55 -29.08
C LYS A 109 1.55 -3.30 -30.05
N LYS A 110 1.67 -4.63 -30.17
CA LYS A 110 0.76 -5.50 -30.92
C LYS A 110 -0.45 -5.89 -30.07
N PRO A 111 -1.56 -6.33 -30.68
CA PRO A 111 -2.71 -6.81 -29.92
C PRO A 111 -2.34 -8.01 -29.03
N PRO A 112 -2.80 -8.04 -27.76
CA PRO A 112 -2.57 -9.16 -26.86
C PRO A 112 -3.11 -10.48 -27.42
N ARG A 113 -2.26 -11.52 -27.45
CA ARG A 113 -2.68 -12.86 -27.89
C ARG A 113 -3.28 -13.70 -26.77
N MET A 114 -3.03 -13.32 -25.52
CA MET A 114 -3.54 -14.01 -24.33
C MET A 114 -4.16 -13.02 -23.35
N ARG A 115 -5.22 -13.45 -22.66
CA ARG A 115 -5.84 -12.68 -21.58
C ARG A 115 -4.83 -12.45 -20.46
N LYS A 116 -4.79 -11.24 -19.90
CA LYS A 116 -3.90 -10.87 -18.77
C LYS A 116 -3.97 -11.87 -17.62
N GLN A 117 -5.17 -12.26 -17.21
CA GLN A 117 -5.37 -13.20 -16.10
C GLN A 117 -4.68 -14.56 -16.34
N LEU A 118 -4.68 -15.05 -17.59
CA LEU A 118 -3.98 -16.28 -17.96
C LEU A 118 -2.46 -16.08 -17.90
N LEU A 119 -1.97 -14.93 -18.35
CA LEU A 119 -0.56 -14.56 -18.31
C LEU A 119 -0.01 -14.47 -16.87
N GLN A 120 -0.85 -14.09 -15.93
CA GLN A 120 -0.51 -13.95 -14.50
C GLN A 120 -0.45 -15.29 -13.75
N ARG A 121 -1.05 -16.36 -14.28
CA ARG A 121 -1.00 -17.69 -13.67
C ARG A 121 0.43 -18.22 -13.59
N PRO A 122 0.75 -19.10 -12.62
CA PRO A 122 2.08 -19.69 -12.52
C PRO A 122 2.36 -20.61 -13.72
N LYS A 123 3.64 -20.92 -13.95
CA LYS A 123 4.06 -21.76 -15.09
C LYS A 123 3.42 -23.16 -15.12
N PRO A 124 3.26 -23.87 -13.99
CA PRO A 124 2.58 -25.17 -13.97
C PRO A 124 1.14 -25.11 -14.49
N ASP A 125 0.45 -23.98 -14.29
CA ASP A 125 -0.94 -23.77 -14.72
C ASP A 125 -1.04 -23.22 -16.16
N GLY A 126 0.05 -23.30 -16.94
CA GLY A 126 0.13 -22.80 -18.31
C GLY A 126 0.25 -21.29 -18.45
N GLY A 127 0.56 -20.56 -17.36
CA GLY A 127 0.81 -19.12 -17.39
C GLY A 127 2.29 -18.73 -17.50
N LEU A 128 2.59 -17.43 -17.48
CA LEU A 128 3.97 -16.89 -17.47
C LEU A 128 4.35 -16.20 -16.16
N ALA A 129 3.50 -16.35 -15.14
CA ALA A 129 3.63 -15.75 -13.82
C ALA A 129 3.82 -14.22 -13.88
N LEU A 130 3.16 -13.52 -14.80
CA LEU A 130 3.22 -12.05 -14.85
C LEU A 130 2.76 -11.46 -13.50
N PRO A 131 3.50 -10.52 -12.89
CA PRO A 131 3.09 -9.92 -11.62
C PRO A 131 1.75 -9.17 -11.72
N ASP A 132 0.89 -9.35 -10.71
CA ASP A 132 -0.25 -8.47 -10.47
C ASP A 132 0.11 -7.41 -9.43
N PHE A 133 0.37 -6.18 -9.89
CA PHE A 133 0.75 -5.06 -9.02
C PHE A 133 -0.28 -4.76 -7.93
N ARG A 134 -1.57 -5.04 -8.18
CA ARG A 134 -2.63 -4.87 -7.19
C ARG A 134 -2.51 -5.89 -6.07
N PHE A 135 -2.22 -7.15 -6.40
CA PHE A 135 -2.06 -8.21 -5.41
C PHE A 135 -0.79 -8.01 -4.59
N TYR A 136 0.31 -7.60 -5.21
CA TYR A 136 1.55 -7.24 -4.48
C TYR A 136 1.34 -6.04 -3.54
N TYR A 137 0.60 -5.03 -3.98
CA TYR A 137 0.23 -3.90 -3.14
C TYR A 137 -0.58 -4.34 -1.91
N TRP A 138 -1.59 -5.19 -2.10
CA TRP A 138 -2.34 -5.72 -0.97
C TRP A 138 -1.50 -6.58 -0.05
N ALA A 139 -0.70 -7.50 -0.58
CA ALA A 139 0.19 -8.34 0.21
C ALA A 139 1.13 -7.49 1.10
N ALA A 140 1.72 -6.43 0.55
CA ALA A 140 2.57 -5.51 1.30
C ALA A 140 1.82 -4.83 2.48
N ASN A 141 0.56 -4.45 2.27
CA ASN A 141 -0.27 -3.78 3.28
C ASN A 141 -0.90 -4.77 4.28
N LEU A 142 -1.16 -6.02 3.89
CA LEU A 142 -1.71 -7.06 4.76
C LEU A 142 -0.78 -7.38 5.92
N ARG A 143 0.54 -7.20 5.73
CA ARG A 143 1.52 -7.30 6.80
C ARG A 143 1.15 -6.41 8.01
N ILE A 144 0.64 -5.20 7.78
CA ILE A 144 0.25 -4.27 8.84
C ILE A 144 -0.97 -4.81 9.61
N ILE A 145 -1.97 -5.33 8.87
CA ILE A 145 -3.15 -5.97 9.49
C ILE A 145 -2.72 -7.18 10.33
N GLN A 146 -1.76 -7.98 9.85
CA GLN A 146 -1.23 -9.09 10.63
C GLN A 146 -0.63 -8.62 11.97
N TYR A 147 0.14 -7.52 11.98
CA TYR A 147 0.64 -6.93 13.24
C TYR A 147 -0.49 -6.46 14.17
N TRP A 148 -1.60 -5.92 13.63
CA TRP A 148 -2.76 -5.55 14.45
C TRP A 148 -3.39 -6.77 15.14
N LEU A 149 -3.53 -7.87 14.40
CA LEU A 149 -4.12 -9.12 14.91
C LEU A 149 -3.19 -9.84 15.90
N GLN A 150 -1.87 -9.75 15.70
CA GLN A 150 -0.86 -10.39 16.55
C GLN A 150 -0.33 -9.48 17.65
N SER A 151 -0.96 -8.32 17.88
CA SER A 151 -0.52 -7.32 18.85
C SER A 151 -0.34 -7.86 20.27
N ARG A 152 -1.11 -8.88 20.66
CA ARG A 152 -1.00 -9.55 21.98
C ARG A 152 0.12 -10.60 22.06
N VAL A 153 0.61 -11.11 20.93
CA VAL A 153 1.60 -12.20 20.86
C VAL A 153 3.02 -11.66 20.67
N ILE A 154 3.17 -10.52 20.00
CA ILE A 154 4.47 -9.92 19.69
C ILE A 154 4.97 -9.11 20.89
N PHE A 155 6.08 -9.54 21.51
CA PHE A 155 6.68 -8.85 22.65
C PHE A 155 8.19 -8.64 22.46
N PRO A 156 8.72 -7.40 22.59
CA PRO A 156 7.97 -6.15 22.71
C PRO A 156 7.28 -5.75 21.39
N PRO A 157 6.08 -5.13 21.44
CA PRO A 157 5.43 -4.64 20.23
C PRO A 157 6.25 -3.49 19.62
N PRO A 158 6.22 -3.32 18.29
CA PRO A 158 6.90 -2.21 17.66
C PRO A 158 6.21 -0.89 18.02
N THR A 159 6.98 0.17 18.28
CA THR A 159 6.47 1.45 18.78
C THR A 159 5.37 2.08 17.91
N TRP A 160 5.43 1.91 16.59
CA TRP A 160 4.40 2.42 15.69
C TRP A 160 3.03 1.77 15.94
N LEU A 161 2.99 0.49 16.35
CA LEU A 161 1.76 -0.23 16.64
C LEU A 161 1.10 0.34 17.89
N GLU A 162 1.88 0.65 18.92
CA GLU A 162 1.40 1.31 20.13
C GLU A 162 0.82 2.70 19.83
N MET A 163 1.49 3.47 18.97
CA MET A 163 1.00 4.78 18.52
C MET A 163 -0.34 4.66 17.78
N GLU A 164 -0.50 3.65 16.92
CA GLU A 164 -1.76 3.39 16.22
C GLU A 164 -2.88 2.92 17.16
N ALA A 165 -2.57 2.07 18.14
CA ALA A 165 -3.53 1.58 19.13
C ALA A 165 -4.02 2.73 20.02
N ALA A 166 -3.10 3.57 20.52
CA ALA A 166 -3.42 4.76 21.30
C ALA A 166 -4.29 5.77 20.53
N SER A 167 -4.19 5.78 19.19
CA SER A 167 -4.97 6.67 18.32
C SER A 167 -6.39 6.16 18.00
N SER A 168 -6.76 4.97 18.46
CA SER A 168 -7.97 4.25 18.00
C SER A 168 -9.05 4.07 19.08
N THR A 169 -9.04 4.88 20.15
CA THR A 169 -10.03 4.79 21.24
C THR A 169 -11.45 5.19 20.77
N PRO A 170 -12.52 4.44 21.11
CA PRO A 170 -12.58 3.34 22.09
C PRO A 170 -12.37 1.92 21.51
N ALA A 171 -12.10 1.77 20.22
CA ALA A 171 -12.03 0.47 19.55
C ALA A 171 -10.61 -0.14 19.56
N SER A 172 -10.50 -1.47 19.64
CA SER A 172 -9.21 -2.14 19.41
C SER A 172 -8.87 -2.20 17.92
N LEU A 173 -7.58 -2.21 17.56
CA LEU A 173 -7.15 -2.36 16.16
C LEU A 173 -7.62 -3.69 15.55
N SER A 174 -7.63 -4.76 16.35
CA SER A 174 -8.17 -6.08 15.96
C SER A 174 -9.66 -6.00 15.62
N SER A 175 -10.44 -5.37 16.51
CA SER A 175 -11.87 -5.14 16.32
C SER A 175 -12.14 -4.30 15.05
N LEU A 176 -11.36 -3.26 14.80
CA LEU A 176 -11.45 -2.46 13.57
C LEU A 176 -11.14 -3.28 12.31
N ALA A 177 -10.16 -4.17 12.35
CA ALA A 177 -9.85 -5.06 11.23
C ALA A 177 -11.01 -6.02 10.91
N HIS A 178 -11.73 -6.52 11.92
CA HIS A 178 -12.85 -7.45 11.73
C HIS A 178 -14.21 -6.77 11.53
N SER A 179 -14.29 -5.46 11.75
CA SER A 179 -15.51 -4.67 11.55
C SER A 179 -16.04 -4.75 10.10
N SER A 180 -17.35 -4.53 9.95
CA SER A 180 -18.03 -4.61 8.66
C SER A 180 -17.47 -3.60 7.65
N VAL A 181 -17.56 -3.96 6.37
CA VAL A 181 -16.97 -3.24 5.22
C VAL A 181 -17.62 -1.86 4.97
N THR A 182 -18.73 -1.56 5.66
CA THR A 182 -19.60 -0.39 5.46
C THR A 182 -19.50 0.66 6.57
N GLY A 183 -18.69 0.43 7.62
CA GLY A 183 -18.57 1.35 8.77
C GLY A 183 -17.81 2.64 8.46
N ALA A 184 -18.26 3.75 9.05
CA ALA A 184 -17.56 5.04 9.02
C ALA A 184 -16.37 5.03 10.01
N TYR A 185 -15.21 4.53 9.59
CA TYR A 185 -13.97 4.49 10.39
C TYR A 185 -13.52 5.86 10.89
N SER A 186 -14.01 6.93 10.27
CA SER A 186 -13.78 8.32 10.69
C SER A 186 -14.20 8.60 12.13
N SER A 187 -15.16 7.86 12.67
CA SER A 187 -15.67 8.06 14.03
C SER A 187 -14.78 7.45 15.11
N PHE A 188 -13.88 6.52 14.76
CA PHE A 188 -13.09 5.73 15.73
C PHE A 188 -11.62 6.12 15.81
N THR A 189 -11.09 6.78 14.78
CA THR A 189 -9.70 7.22 14.79
C THR A 189 -9.54 8.50 13.97
N ASN A 190 -8.59 9.35 14.37
CA ASN A 190 -8.13 10.48 13.58
C ASN A 190 -6.83 10.19 12.82
N ASN A 191 -6.22 9.03 13.05
CA ASN A 191 -4.95 8.66 12.43
C ASN A 191 -5.14 8.30 10.94
N ILE A 192 -4.42 9.02 10.07
CA ILE A 192 -4.50 8.85 8.61
C ILE A 192 -3.98 7.48 8.18
N CYS A 193 -2.95 6.95 8.84
CA CYS A 193 -2.38 5.63 8.54
C CYS A 193 -3.41 4.53 8.79
N VAL A 194 -4.02 4.51 9.99
CA VAL A 194 -5.07 3.54 10.36
C VAL A 194 -6.26 3.61 9.39
N LYS A 195 -6.76 4.82 9.08
CA LYS A 195 -7.83 5.02 8.08
C LYS A 195 -7.45 4.46 6.72
N THR A 196 -6.20 4.66 6.31
CA THR A 196 -5.73 4.22 5.00
C THR A 196 -5.60 2.70 4.95
N THR A 197 -4.98 2.07 5.95
CA THR A 197 -4.88 0.61 6.07
C THR A 197 -6.27 -0.04 6.04
N LEU A 198 -7.26 0.51 6.75
CA LEU A 198 -8.64 0.03 6.73
C LEU A 198 -9.31 0.18 5.35
N LYS A 199 -9.09 1.29 4.65
CA LYS A 199 -9.57 1.46 3.26
C LYS A 199 -8.98 0.41 2.32
N ILE A 200 -7.68 0.11 2.46
CA ILE A 200 -6.99 -0.91 1.66
C ILE A 200 -7.53 -2.30 1.99
N TRP A 201 -7.68 -2.60 3.27
CA TRP A 201 -8.26 -3.86 3.75
C TRP A 201 -9.68 -4.07 3.19
N ASN A 202 -10.51 -3.03 3.18
CA ASN A 202 -11.83 -3.08 2.55
C ASN A 202 -11.79 -3.29 1.05
N GLN A 203 -10.87 -2.63 0.34
CA GLN A 203 -10.70 -2.83 -1.10
C GLN A 203 -10.32 -4.27 -1.42
N PHE A 204 -9.48 -4.90 -0.58
CA PHE A 204 -9.13 -6.32 -0.67
C PHE A 204 -10.35 -7.21 -0.38
N ARG A 205 -11.03 -7.02 0.77
CA ARG A 205 -12.21 -7.81 1.16
C ARG A 205 -13.31 -7.77 0.10
N ARG A 206 -13.61 -6.59 -0.43
CA ARG A 206 -14.60 -6.41 -1.51
C ARG A 206 -14.21 -7.15 -2.79
N HIS A 207 -12.92 -7.26 -3.09
CA HIS A 207 -12.48 -7.94 -4.30
C HIS A 207 -12.70 -9.45 -4.24
N PHE A 208 -12.50 -10.06 -3.07
CA PHE A 208 -12.68 -11.50 -2.85
C PHE A 208 -14.07 -11.88 -2.32
N GLY A 209 -14.97 -10.91 -2.12
CA GLY A 209 -16.31 -11.18 -1.60
C GLY A 209 -16.35 -11.50 -0.10
N PHE A 210 -15.32 -11.14 0.67
CA PHE A 210 -15.30 -11.34 2.12
C PHE A 210 -16.20 -10.30 2.81
N GLN A 211 -17.48 -10.64 2.97
CA GLN A 211 -18.50 -9.80 3.62
C GLN A 211 -18.83 -10.24 5.05
N THR A 212 -18.45 -11.46 5.44
CA THR A 212 -18.84 -12.09 6.70
C THR A 212 -18.03 -11.63 7.90
N THR A 213 -18.71 -11.56 9.04
CA THR A 213 -18.18 -11.35 10.38
C THR A 213 -17.34 -12.57 10.77
N SER A 214 -16.03 -12.38 10.89
CA SER A 214 -15.13 -13.29 11.62
C SER A 214 -15.72 -13.65 12.99
N SER A 215 -15.34 -14.77 13.61
CA SER A 215 -15.63 -15.01 15.04
C SER A 215 -15.06 -13.91 15.94
N LEU A 216 -14.02 -13.23 15.44
CA LEU A 216 -13.38 -12.07 16.05
C LEU A 216 -14.06 -10.74 15.67
N ALA A 217 -15.23 -10.78 15.03
CA ALA A 217 -15.95 -9.58 14.66
C ALA A 217 -16.53 -8.88 15.88
N PRO A 218 -16.57 -7.54 15.87
CA PRO A 218 -17.11 -6.78 16.99
C PRO A 218 -18.61 -7.06 17.15
N VAL A 219 -19.08 -7.08 18.40
CA VAL A 219 -20.50 -7.31 18.71
C VAL A 219 -21.34 -6.22 18.05
N ALA A 220 -22.43 -6.64 17.39
CA ALA A 220 -23.34 -5.76 16.64
C ALA A 220 -22.66 -4.91 15.55
N SER A 221 -21.53 -5.36 14.98
CA SER A 221 -20.73 -4.59 14.01
C SER A 221 -20.21 -3.24 14.54
N ASN A 222 -20.18 -3.06 15.85
CA ASN A 222 -19.65 -1.85 16.47
C ASN A 222 -18.23 -2.12 16.99
N PRO A 223 -17.19 -1.49 16.38
CA PRO A 223 -15.80 -1.69 16.78
C PRO A 223 -15.48 -1.41 18.26
N ALA A 224 -16.33 -0.66 18.97
CA ALA A 224 -16.18 -0.39 20.39
C ALA A 224 -16.48 -1.60 21.29
N PHE A 225 -17.20 -2.61 20.78
CA PHE A 225 -17.53 -3.83 21.51
C PHE A 225 -16.72 -5.00 20.96
N PRO A 226 -15.54 -5.32 21.55
CA PRO A 226 -14.72 -6.44 21.10
C PRO A 226 -15.48 -7.77 21.24
N PRO A 227 -15.09 -8.80 20.47
CA PRO A 227 -15.69 -10.13 20.56
C PRO A 227 -15.53 -10.72 21.97
N ILE A 228 -16.42 -11.64 22.34
CA ILE A 228 -16.45 -12.27 23.69
C ILE A 228 -15.20 -13.14 23.95
N TYR A 229 -14.53 -13.61 22.89
CA TYR A 229 -13.38 -14.53 22.96
C TYR A 229 -12.02 -13.83 22.77
N ASP A 230 -11.89 -12.56 23.17
CA ASP A 230 -10.68 -11.74 22.98
C ASP A 230 -9.62 -11.88 24.09
#